data_AF-A0A961YA50-F1
#
_entry.id   AF-A0A961YA50-F1
#
_cell.length_a   1.000
_cell.length_b   1.000
_cell.length_c   1.000
_cell.angle_alpha   90.00
_cell.angle_beta   90.00
_cell.angle_gamma   90.00
#
_symmetry.space_group_name_H-M   'P 1'
#
loop_
_entity.id
_entity.type
_entity.pdbx_description
1 polymer ?
#
loop_
_entity_poly.entity_id
_entity_poly.type
_entity_poly.pdbx_seq_one_letter_code
_entity_poly.pdbx_strand_id
1 'polypeptide(L)'
;MVRPETRRHAAGTFHRAARTSRDVSRLVNFTDIAEEARLAALSLADYASDMVDPTVRLGVTGLSRAGKTVFITSLVHNLTRGGRLPLFSAQASGRIASATLSPQPDDAVPRFEYETHLSALTGGGKPDTRHWPDSTRHISELRVTLNFESETFLGRNLGRGRLNLDIVDYPGEWLLDLP
;
A
#
# COMPACT_ATOMS: atom_id res chain seq x y z
N MET A 1 -8.00 53.72 75.79
CA MET A 1 -6.64 54.10 76.22
C MET A 1 -5.68 53.74 75.09
N VAL A 2 -4.91 54.73 74.62
CA VAL A 2 -3.84 54.71 73.57
C VAL A 2 -4.25 54.49 72.09
N ARG A 3 -4.50 55.61 71.38
CA ARG A 3 -3.70 56.25 70.30
C ARG A 3 -2.96 55.40 69.20
N PRO A 4 -2.62 56.00 68.03
CA PRO A 4 -3.28 55.70 66.74
C PRO A 4 -2.32 55.57 65.52
N GLU A 5 -2.90 55.67 64.31
CA GLU A 5 -2.34 56.15 63.03
C GLU A 5 -1.38 55.25 62.22
N THR A 6 -1.81 54.92 61.00
CA THR A 6 -1.11 55.44 59.81
C THR A 6 -2.12 55.71 58.68
N ARG A 7 -2.21 56.99 58.29
CA ARG A 7 -2.86 57.52 57.07
C ARG A 7 -2.19 56.94 55.81
N ARG A 8 -2.79 56.84 54.62
CA ARG A 8 -3.24 57.91 53.70
C ARG A 8 -3.81 57.27 52.41
N HIS A 9 -4.82 57.95 51.84
CA HIS A 9 -5.14 58.26 50.41
C HIS A 9 -4.83 57.19 49.33
N ALA A 10 -5.67 56.92 48.33
CA ALA A 10 -6.30 57.88 47.42
C ALA A 10 -7.39 57.22 46.56
N ALA A 11 -8.13 58.08 45.86
CA ALA A 11 -9.25 57.84 44.96
C ALA A 11 -8.97 56.93 43.74
N GLY A 12 -10.05 56.33 43.21
CA GLY A 12 -10.13 55.77 41.86
C GLY A 12 -11.50 55.09 41.64
N THR A 13 -12.46 55.76 41.02
CA THR A 13 -12.81 55.68 39.57
C THR A 13 -13.85 54.59 39.26
N PHE A 14 -15.04 55.03 38.86
CA PHE A 14 -16.05 54.22 38.17
C PHE A 14 -15.56 53.82 36.77
N HIS A 15 -15.66 52.54 36.37
CA HIS A 15 -15.97 52.19 34.97
C HIS A 15 -16.47 50.74 34.75
N ARG A 16 -17.71 50.66 34.26
CA ARG A 16 -18.30 49.74 33.26
C ARG A 16 -17.31 48.85 32.47
N ALA A 17 -17.63 47.56 32.32
CA ALA A 17 -17.41 46.82 31.05
C ALA A 17 -18.26 45.56 30.96
N ALA A 18 -19.09 45.49 29.91
CA ALA A 18 -19.82 44.33 29.46
C ALA A 18 -19.04 43.64 28.32
N ARG A 19 -19.33 42.35 28.10
CA ARG A 19 -18.98 41.53 26.90
C ARG A 19 -17.48 41.21 26.83
N THR A 20 -17.08 39.96 26.56
CA THR A 20 -17.08 39.42 25.19
C THR A 20 -16.82 37.91 25.23
N SER A 21 -17.81 37.11 24.84
CA SER A 21 -17.64 35.70 24.44
C SER A 21 -17.98 35.62 22.97
N ARG A 22 -16.99 35.83 22.09
CA ARG A 22 -17.03 35.63 20.63
C ARG A 22 -15.60 35.70 20.11
N ASP A 23 -14.80 34.63 20.18
CA ASP A 23 -13.59 34.49 19.33
C ASP A 23 -12.92 33.10 19.35
N VAL A 24 -13.70 32.02 19.35
CA VAL A 24 -13.14 30.65 19.15
C VAL A 24 -13.69 29.96 17.90
N SER A 25 -14.80 30.44 17.33
CA SER A 25 -15.56 29.75 16.28
C SER A 25 -15.21 30.15 14.83
N ARG A 26 -14.25 31.05 14.62
CA ARG A 26 -13.96 31.62 13.28
C ARG A 26 -12.73 31.09 12.57
N LEU A 27 -11.86 30.35 13.26
CA LEU A 27 -10.65 29.75 12.67
C LEU A 27 -10.84 28.26 12.32
N VAL A 28 -11.94 27.64 12.73
CA VAL A 28 -12.28 26.21 12.53
C VAL A 28 -13.15 26.00 11.29
N ASN A 29 -12.85 26.63 10.15
CA ASN A 29 -13.73 26.50 8.97
C ASN A 29 -13.00 26.57 7.62
N PHE A 30 -12.01 27.43 7.44
CA PHE A 30 -11.39 27.59 6.12
C PHE A 30 -10.28 26.57 5.84
N THR A 31 -9.45 26.29 6.84
CA THR A 31 -8.40 25.27 6.76
C THR A 31 -8.99 23.86 6.66
N ASP A 32 -10.06 23.58 7.40
CA ASP A 32 -10.69 22.26 7.40
C ASP A 32 -11.39 21.97 6.07
N ILE A 33 -12.12 22.94 5.51
CA ILE A 33 -12.76 22.82 4.19
C ILE A 33 -11.71 22.72 3.08
N ALA A 34 -10.61 23.49 3.16
CA ALA A 34 -9.54 23.41 2.17
C ALA A 34 -8.82 22.04 2.21
N GLU A 35 -8.61 21.48 3.40
CA GLU A 35 -8.02 20.15 3.57
C GLU A 35 -8.96 19.05 3.11
N GLU A 36 -10.24 19.12 3.45
CA GLU A 36 -11.26 18.16 2.98
C GLU A 36 -11.41 18.20 1.46
N ALA A 37 -11.40 19.39 0.85
CA ALA A 37 -11.40 19.54 -0.60
C ALA A 37 -10.12 18.97 -1.25
N ARG A 38 -8.95 19.14 -0.61
CA ARG A 38 -7.68 18.55 -1.06
C ARG A 38 -7.72 17.03 -0.97
N LEU A 39 -8.21 16.46 0.13
CA LEU A 39 -8.34 15.01 0.32
C LEU A 39 -9.37 14.40 -0.67
N ALA A 40 -10.47 15.10 -0.93
CA ALA A 40 -11.45 14.69 -1.93
C ALA A 40 -10.87 14.73 -3.36
N ALA A 41 -10.07 15.75 -3.68
CA ALA A 41 -9.38 15.83 -4.97
C ALA A 41 -8.32 14.74 -5.13
N LEU A 42 -7.56 14.43 -4.07
CA LEU A 42 -6.58 13.35 -4.06
C LEU A 42 -7.26 11.99 -4.25
N SER A 43 -8.33 11.69 -3.51
CA SER A 43 -9.05 10.42 -3.66
C SER A 43 -9.70 10.26 -5.04
N LEU A 44 -10.18 11.35 -5.65
CA LEU A 44 -10.67 11.33 -7.03
C LEU A 44 -9.54 11.07 -8.04
N ALA A 45 -8.37 11.69 -7.83
CA ALA A 45 -7.20 11.46 -8.67
C ALA A 45 -6.71 10.01 -8.55
N ASP A 46 -6.67 9.46 -7.34
CA ASP A 46 -6.29 8.07 -7.09
C ASP A 46 -7.28 7.11 -7.78
N TYR A 47 -8.59 7.34 -7.62
CA TYR A 47 -9.62 6.56 -8.30
C TYR A 47 -9.50 6.61 -9.83
N ALA A 48 -9.24 7.79 -10.40
CA ALA A 48 -9.03 7.95 -11.83
C ALA A 48 -7.75 7.22 -12.30
N SER A 49 -6.70 7.20 -11.48
CA SER A 49 -5.46 6.47 -11.79
C SER A 49 -5.67 4.95 -11.82
N ASP A 50 -6.45 4.41 -10.88
CA ASP A 50 -6.82 2.98 -10.83
C ASP A 50 -7.64 2.53 -12.05
N MET A 51 -8.40 3.44 -12.67
CA MET A 51 -9.11 3.14 -13.92
C MET A 51 -8.18 3.01 -15.12
N VAL A 52 -7.01 3.67 -15.09
CA VAL A 52 -6.04 3.69 -16.19
C VAL A 52 -4.96 2.63 -16.01
N ASP A 53 -4.59 2.34 -14.76
CA ASP A 53 -3.60 1.31 -14.41
C ASP A 53 -4.21 0.32 -13.40
N PRO A 54 -5.12 -0.55 -13.86
CA PRO A 54 -5.88 -1.41 -12.96
C PRO A 54 -4.93 -2.31 -12.18
N THR A 55 -5.16 -2.40 -10.87
CA THR A 55 -4.31 -3.13 -9.94
C THR A 55 -5.10 -4.20 -9.20
N VAL A 56 -4.55 -5.41 -9.14
CA VAL A 56 -5.05 -6.51 -8.30
C VAL A 56 -4.01 -6.80 -7.22
N ARG A 57 -4.44 -6.77 -5.96
CA ARG A 57 -3.59 -7.11 -4.82
C ARG A 57 -3.89 -8.53 -4.35
N LEU A 58 -2.87 -9.39 -4.41
CA LEU A 58 -2.90 -10.79 -4.01
C LEU A 58 -2.13 -10.95 -2.70
N GLY A 59 -2.87 -11.14 -1.61
CA GLY A 59 -2.29 -11.56 -0.34
C GLY A 59 -1.93 -13.05 -0.38
N VAL A 60 -0.68 -13.38 -0.07
CA VAL A 60 -0.19 -14.75 0.04
C VAL A 60 0.16 -15.01 1.50
N THR A 61 -0.49 -16.04 2.06
CA THR A 61 -0.38 -16.37 3.48
C THR A 61 -0.41 -17.89 3.71
N GLY A 62 -0.24 -18.30 4.95
CA GLY A 62 -0.07 -19.68 5.39
C GLY A 62 0.97 -19.79 6.49
N LEU A 63 0.93 -20.89 7.23
CA LEU A 63 1.86 -21.15 8.34
C LEU A 63 3.33 -21.13 7.88
N SER A 64 4.22 -20.95 8.84
CA SER A 64 5.66 -21.07 8.60
C SER A 64 6.00 -22.37 7.87
N ARG A 65 6.89 -22.29 6.88
CA ARG A 65 7.30 -23.40 6.00
C ARG A 65 6.20 -24.03 5.13
N ALA A 66 5.03 -23.40 4.98
CA ALA A 66 4.00 -23.86 4.03
C ALA A 66 4.39 -23.69 2.54
N GLY A 67 5.53 -23.07 2.24
CA GLY A 67 6.05 -22.93 0.87
C GLY A 67 5.67 -21.64 0.14
N LYS A 68 5.18 -20.61 0.84
CA LYS A 68 4.79 -19.30 0.27
C LYS A 68 5.88 -18.70 -0.62
N THR A 69 7.11 -18.62 -0.12
CA THR A 69 8.26 -18.08 -0.84
C THR A 69 8.53 -18.83 -2.14
N VAL A 70 8.47 -20.17 -2.12
CA VAL A 70 8.64 -21.01 -3.31
C VAL A 70 7.51 -20.78 -4.30
N PHE A 71 6.26 -20.73 -3.81
CA PHE A 71 5.08 -20.46 -4.62
C PHE A 71 5.20 -19.12 -5.35
N ILE A 72 5.41 -18.01 -4.62
CA ILE A 72 5.54 -16.67 -5.19
C ILE A 72 6.69 -16.62 -6.19
N THR A 73 7.87 -17.12 -5.82
CA THR A 73 9.05 -17.12 -6.71
C THR A 73 8.76 -17.88 -8.01
N SER A 74 8.15 -19.07 -7.91
CA SER A 74 7.80 -19.87 -9.07
C SER A 74 6.72 -19.21 -9.94
N LEU A 75 5.71 -18.58 -9.33
CA LEU A 75 4.65 -17.87 -10.05
C LEU A 75 5.22 -16.70 -10.84
N VAL A 76 5.97 -15.81 -10.17
CA VAL A 76 6.60 -14.64 -10.79
C VAL A 76 7.58 -15.08 -11.89
N HIS A 77 8.37 -16.12 -11.65
CA HIS A 77 9.28 -16.64 -12.67
C HIS A 77 8.56 -17.18 -13.90
N ASN A 78 7.50 -17.97 -13.72
CA ASN A 78 6.74 -18.50 -14.85
C ASN A 78 6.03 -17.39 -15.63
N LEU A 79 5.51 -16.37 -14.96
CA LEU A 79 4.89 -15.22 -15.64
C LEU A 79 5.93 -14.45 -16.47
N THR A 80 7.05 -14.07 -15.85
CA THR A 80 8.05 -13.18 -16.47
C THR A 80 8.93 -13.86 -17.52
N ARG A 81 9.14 -15.18 -17.43
CA ARG A 81 9.97 -15.95 -18.37
C ARG A 81 9.16 -16.80 -19.36
N GLY A 82 7.83 -16.68 -19.38
CA GLY A 82 6.99 -17.43 -20.30
C GLY A 82 6.95 -18.93 -20.01
N GLY A 83 6.96 -19.29 -18.72
CA GLY A 83 6.81 -20.67 -18.28
C GLY A 83 5.42 -21.24 -18.56
N ARG A 84 5.30 -22.57 -18.45
CA ARG A 84 4.05 -23.28 -18.74
C ARG A 84 3.12 -23.21 -17.53
N LEU A 85 2.04 -22.43 -17.62
CA LEU A 85 0.97 -22.38 -16.62
C LEU A 85 -0.34 -22.95 -17.23
N PRO A 86 -0.45 -24.27 -17.43
CA PRO A 86 -1.57 -24.88 -18.15
C PRO A 86 -2.93 -24.69 -17.45
N LEU A 87 -2.93 -24.52 -16.12
CA LEU A 87 -4.14 -24.24 -15.34
C LEU A 87 -4.51 -22.74 -15.33
N PHE A 88 -3.63 -21.87 -15.84
CA PHE A 88 -3.90 -20.44 -15.93
C PHE A 88 -4.36 -20.11 -17.35
N SER A 89 -5.67 -20.09 -17.56
CA SER A 89 -6.28 -19.98 -18.90
C SER A 89 -5.74 -18.81 -19.73
N ALA A 90 -5.48 -17.66 -19.12
CA ALA A 90 -4.91 -16.50 -19.80
C ALA A 90 -3.50 -16.76 -20.36
N GLN A 91 -2.63 -17.46 -19.61
CA GLN A 91 -1.31 -17.87 -20.09
C GLN A 91 -1.42 -19.03 -21.08
N ALA A 92 -2.26 -20.03 -20.78
CA ALA A 92 -2.43 -21.23 -21.60
C ALA A 92 -3.01 -20.93 -22.99
N SER A 93 -3.87 -19.92 -23.10
CA SER A 93 -4.42 -19.41 -24.38
C SER A 93 -3.51 -18.38 -25.06
N GLY A 94 -2.32 -18.09 -24.51
CA GLY A 94 -1.36 -17.16 -25.10
C GLY A 94 -1.78 -15.68 -25.01
N ARG A 95 -2.75 -15.34 -24.16
CA ARG A 95 -3.27 -13.96 -24.04
C ARG A 95 -2.35 -13.05 -23.25
N ILE A 96 -1.48 -13.58 -22.39
CA ILE A 96 -0.49 -12.76 -21.70
C ILE A 96 0.64 -12.48 -22.69
N ALA A 97 0.70 -11.24 -23.18
CA ALA A 97 1.69 -10.80 -24.13
C ALA A 97 3.06 -10.61 -23.48
N SER A 98 3.09 -10.09 -22.25
CA SER A 98 4.32 -9.95 -21.46
C SER A 98 4.02 -9.79 -19.97
N ALA A 99 4.95 -10.20 -19.11
CA ALA A 99 4.94 -9.88 -17.69
C ALA A 99 6.31 -9.35 -17.27
N THR A 100 6.35 -8.22 -16.57
CA THR A 100 7.59 -7.59 -16.13
C THR A 100 7.52 -7.22 -14.65
N LEU A 101 8.65 -7.33 -13.95
CA LEU A 101 8.77 -6.75 -12.62
C LEU A 101 8.76 -5.23 -12.74
N SER A 102 7.99 -4.59 -11.86
CA SER A 102 7.84 -3.13 -11.80
C SER A 102 8.13 -2.64 -10.38
N PRO A 103 8.40 -1.33 -10.19
CA PRO A 103 8.52 -0.75 -8.86
C PRO A 103 7.30 -1.10 -7.99
N GLN A 104 7.56 -1.37 -6.72
CA GLN A 104 6.52 -1.67 -5.75
C GLN A 104 5.68 -0.41 -5.43
N PRO A 105 4.42 -0.57 -5.00
CA PRO A 105 3.57 0.57 -4.66
C PRO A 105 3.96 1.28 -3.37
N ASP A 106 4.48 0.57 -2.36
CA ASP A 106 4.75 1.13 -1.04
C ASP A 106 6.23 0.95 -0.65
N ASP A 107 7.00 2.02 -0.71
CA ASP A 107 8.42 2.03 -0.32
C ASP A 107 8.64 1.79 1.19
N ALA A 108 7.59 1.85 2.02
CA ALA A 108 7.67 1.52 3.44
C ALA A 108 7.62 0.00 3.71
N VAL A 109 7.16 -0.80 2.74
CA VAL A 109 7.12 -2.27 2.86
C VAL A 109 8.39 -2.86 2.25
N PRO A 110 9.08 -3.81 2.90
CA PRO A 110 10.24 -4.47 2.31
C PRO A 110 9.90 -5.14 0.97
N ARG A 111 10.80 -5.02 -0.02
CA ARG A 111 10.66 -5.73 -1.30
C ARG A 111 10.79 -7.23 -1.08
N PHE A 112 9.98 -8.01 -1.78
CA PHE A 112 10.18 -9.45 -1.88
C PHE A 112 11.46 -9.75 -2.68
N GLU A 113 12.37 -10.51 -2.07
CA GLU A 113 13.71 -10.84 -2.57
C GLU A 113 13.70 -11.88 -3.70
N TYR A 114 12.96 -11.59 -4.78
CA TYR A 114 12.71 -12.50 -5.90
C TYR A 114 14.00 -13.08 -6.49
N GLU A 115 14.98 -12.23 -6.78
CA GLU A 115 16.23 -12.64 -7.41
C GLU A 115 17.03 -13.57 -6.50
N THR A 116 17.10 -13.26 -5.21
CA THR A 116 17.76 -14.08 -4.19
C THR A 116 17.09 -15.45 -4.06
N HIS A 117 15.76 -15.48 -3.95
CA HIS A 117 15.00 -16.73 -3.84
C HIS A 117 15.07 -17.58 -5.11
N LEU A 118 15.05 -16.95 -6.29
CA LEU A 118 15.24 -17.65 -7.56
C LEU A 118 16.64 -18.26 -7.65
N SER A 119 17.67 -17.53 -7.21
CA SER A 119 19.04 -18.02 -7.17
C SER A 119 19.17 -19.26 -6.28
N ALA A 120 18.55 -19.25 -5.09
CA ALA A 120 18.52 -20.40 -4.19
C ALA A 120 17.87 -21.64 -4.84
N LEU A 121 16.73 -21.46 -5.52
CA LEU A 121 15.99 -22.53 -6.19
C LEU A 121 16.69 -23.06 -7.46
N THR A 122 17.47 -22.23 -8.14
CA THR A 122 18.16 -22.61 -9.39
C THR A 122 19.63 -22.99 -9.17
N GLY A 123 20.17 -22.73 -7.97
CA GLY A 123 21.59 -22.92 -7.64
C GLY A 123 22.51 -21.92 -8.36
N GLY A 124 22.01 -20.77 -8.82
CA GLY A 124 22.82 -19.80 -9.57
C GLY A 124 23.54 -20.38 -10.81
N GLY A 125 22.99 -21.44 -11.41
CA GLY A 125 23.61 -22.18 -12.52
C GLY A 125 24.48 -23.38 -12.11
N LYS A 126 24.66 -23.63 -10.81
CA LYS A 126 25.37 -24.77 -10.23
C LYS A 126 24.40 -25.67 -9.45
N PRO A 127 23.94 -26.81 -10.01
CA PRO A 127 22.86 -27.61 -9.43
C PRO A 127 23.10 -28.10 -7.99
N ASP A 128 24.36 -28.35 -7.62
CA ASP A 128 24.81 -28.79 -6.30
C ASP A 128 24.63 -27.74 -5.19
N THR A 129 24.43 -26.47 -5.57
CA THR A 129 24.23 -25.36 -4.62
C THR A 129 22.76 -25.03 -4.37
N ARG A 130 21.83 -25.77 -5.01
CA ARG A 130 20.38 -25.57 -4.84
C ARG A 130 19.97 -25.82 -3.40
N HIS A 131 19.18 -24.91 -2.85
CA HIS A 131 18.57 -25.06 -1.53
C HIS A 131 17.20 -24.36 -1.49
N TRP A 132 16.40 -24.70 -0.49
CA TRP A 132 15.13 -24.01 -0.26
C TRP A 132 15.40 -22.60 0.27
N PRO A 133 14.70 -21.57 -0.23
CA PRO A 133 14.78 -20.23 0.34
C PRO A 133 14.37 -20.20 1.81
N ASP A 134 14.96 -19.28 2.56
CA ASP A 134 14.54 -19.01 3.93
C ASP A 134 13.06 -18.62 3.99
N SER A 135 12.38 -19.04 5.06
CA SER A 135 11.01 -18.63 5.31
C SER A 135 10.94 -17.13 5.60
N THR A 136 9.97 -16.45 5.01
CA THR A 136 9.68 -15.04 5.29
C THR A 136 9.27 -14.85 6.75
N ARG A 137 9.89 -13.86 7.41
CA ARG A 137 9.67 -13.51 8.82
C ARG A 137 8.94 -12.17 8.99
N HIS A 138 8.86 -11.40 7.91
CA HIS A 138 8.25 -10.09 7.86
C HIS A 138 7.37 -10.00 6.61
N ILE A 139 6.45 -9.03 6.61
CA ILE A 139 5.70 -8.68 5.41
C ILE A 139 6.67 -8.21 4.31
N SER A 140 6.40 -8.62 3.07
CA SER A 140 7.13 -8.14 1.90
C SER A 140 6.24 -8.11 0.66
N GLU A 141 6.59 -7.29 -0.33
CA GLU A 141 5.77 -7.14 -1.53
C GLU A 141 6.57 -7.04 -2.83
N LEU A 142 5.91 -7.32 -3.95
CA LEU A 142 6.42 -7.06 -5.29
C LEU A 142 5.28 -6.76 -6.27
N ARG A 143 5.60 -6.04 -7.36
CA ARG A 143 4.67 -5.80 -8.46
C ARG A 143 5.11 -6.50 -9.74
N VAL A 144 4.15 -7.16 -10.39
CA VAL A 144 4.27 -7.63 -11.77
C VAL A 144 3.28 -6.89 -12.65
N THR A 145 3.75 -6.19 -13.67
CA THR A 145 2.88 -5.59 -14.69
C THR A 145 2.67 -6.59 -15.83
N LEU A 146 1.42 -6.94 -16.06
CA LEU A 146 0.96 -7.84 -17.11
C LEU A 146 0.40 -7.02 -18.28
N ASN A 147 0.92 -7.24 -19.49
CA ASN A 147 0.25 -6.82 -20.71
C ASN A 147 -0.48 -8.04 -21.27
N PHE A 148 -1.78 -7.92 -21.51
CA PHE A 148 -2.61 -9.03 -21.93
C PHE A 148 -3.60 -8.63 -23.04
N GLU A 149 -4.06 -9.61 -23.79
CA GLU A 149 -5.11 -9.46 -24.78
C GLU A 149 -6.46 -9.79 -24.13
N SER A 150 -7.39 -8.82 -24.17
CA SER A 150 -8.70 -8.98 -23.57
C SER A 150 -9.51 -10.08 -24.26
N GLU A 151 -10.25 -10.86 -23.48
CA GLU A 151 -11.16 -11.89 -23.97
C GLU A 151 -12.43 -11.30 -24.59
N THR A 152 -12.86 -10.12 -24.14
CA THR A 152 -14.13 -9.51 -24.53
C THR A 152 -14.02 -8.78 -25.87
N PHE A 153 -15.06 -8.88 -26.71
CA PHE A 153 -15.13 -8.16 -28.00
C PHE A 153 -14.90 -6.64 -27.86
N LEU A 154 -15.48 -6.02 -26.82
CA LEU A 154 -15.26 -4.60 -26.52
C LEU A 154 -13.80 -4.30 -26.15
N GLY A 155 -13.18 -5.16 -25.34
CA GLY A 155 -11.80 -5.00 -24.89
C GLY A 155 -10.78 -5.24 -26.01
N ARG A 156 -11.09 -6.10 -26.99
CA ARG A 156 -10.24 -6.31 -28.18
C ARG A 156 -10.12 -5.05 -29.05
N ASN A 157 -11.18 -4.25 -29.15
CA ASN A 157 -11.17 -2.99 -29.91
C ASN A 157 -10.42 -1.87 -29.18
N LEU A 158 -10.23 -1.98 -27.86
CA LEU A 158 -9.50 -1.00 -27.04
C LEU A 158 -7.98 -1.29 -26.95
N GLY A 159 -7.53 -2.41 -27.54
CA GLY A 159 -6.12 -2.79 -27.59
C GLY A 159 -5.69 -3.74 -26.45
N ARG A 160 -4.36 -3.88 -26.27
CA ARG A 160 -3.79 -4.69 -25.20
C ARG A 160 -4.07 -4.03 -23.85
N GLY A 161 -4.67 -4.78 -22.92
CA GLY A 161 -4.88 -4.35 -21.55
C GLY A 161 -3.59 -4.42 -20.75
N ARG A 162 -3.44 -3.51 -19.78
CA ARG A 162 -2.42 -3.55 -18.74
C ARG A 162 -3.09 -3.92 -17.41
N LEU A 163 -2.42 -4.73 -16.58
CA LEU A 163 -2.86 -5.08 -15.23
C LEU A 163 -1.64 -5.16 -14.32
N ASN A 164 -1.63 -4.41 -13.23
CA ASN A 164 -0.64 -4.58 -12.17
C ASN A 164 -1.11 -5.67 -11.20
N LEU A 165 -0.22 -6.60 -10.89
CA LEU A 165 -0.40 -7.62 -9.88
C LEU A 165 0.55 -7.33 -8.72
N ASP A 166 0.00 -6.82 -7.61
CA ASP A 166 0.71 -6.60 -6.36
C ASP A 166 0.63 -7.88 -5.52
N ILE A 167 1.76 -8.53 -5.28
CA ILE A 167 1.82 -9.74 -4.47
C ILE A 167 2.40 -9.36 -3.12
N VAL A 168 1.65 -9.61 -2.04
CA VAL A 168 2.05 -9.32 -0.66
C VAL A 168 2.23 -10.64 0.08
N ASP A 169 3.45 -10.98 0.49
CA ASP A 169 3.75 -12.13 1.35
C ASP A 169 3.72 -11.69 2.80
N TYR A 170 2.90 -12.35 3.62
CA TYR A 170 2.85 -12.08 5.06
C TYR A 170 2.71 -13.36 5.89
N PRO A 171 3.18 -13.35 7.15
CA PRO A 171 3.13 -14.52 8.01
C PRO A 171 1.67 -14.86 8.40
N GLY A 172 1.25 -16.11 8.18
CA GLY A 172 -0.13 -16.52 8.44
C GLY A 172 -0.49 -16.65 9.92
N GLU A 173 0.51 -16.79 10.78
CA GLU A 173 0.35 -16.73 12.23
C GLU A 173 -0.33 -15.43 12.71
N TRP A 174 -0.20 -14.32 11.97
CA TRP A 174 -0.86 -13.06 12.31
C TRP A 174 -2.38 -13.12 12.18
N LEU A 175 -2.90 -14.05 11.38
CA LEU A 175 -4.35 -14.28 11.29
C LEU A 175 -4.89 -15.03 12.51
N LEU A 176 -4.02 -15.72 13.27
CA LEU A 176 -4.40 -16.43 14.49
C LEU A 176 -4.57 -15.49 15.69
N ASP A 177 -4.00 -14.29 15.60
CA ASP A 177 -4.14 -13.24 16.62
C ASP A 177 -5.46 -12.44 16.47
N LEU A 178 -6.30 -12.80 15.49
CA LEU A 178 -7.61 -12.18 15.29
C LEU A 178 -8.65 -12.82 16.24
N PRO A 179 -9.42 -12.00 17.00
CA PRO A 179 -10.42 -12.46 17.97
C PRO A 179 -11.67 -13.09 17.33
#